data_AF-A0A7W4YVY1-F1
#
_entry.id   AF-A0A7W4YVY1-F1
#
_cell.length_a   1.000
_cell.length_b   1.000
_cell.length_c   1.000
_cell.angle_alpha   90.00
_cell.angle_beta   90.00
_cell.angle_gamma   90.00
#
_symmetry.space_group_name_H-M   'P 1'
#
loop_
_entity.id
_entity.type
_entity.pdbx_description
1 polymer ?
#
loop_
_entity_poly.entity_id
_entity_poly.type
_entity_poly.pdbx_seq_one_letter_code
_entity_poly.pdbx_strand_id
1 'polypeptide(L)'
;MESTLAQMDPGTMPDEETDVTRSDLDFDTIEAAVMETARGRWFLKEYARRNRNADTQAVLEALERLKDKPLDAGTVAPLKAYLEDMAAAIRQTMEHVRSFPATEPADLSEEELQQAAEQRIRQMVRTLLYLEGRIQSMVDFTRVEIERTEVSLESGPFDGEKARHLHPHSAFLM
;
A
#
# COMPACT_ATOMS: atom_id res chain seq x y z
N MET A 1 -40.26 38.86 34.05
CA MET A 1 -40.44 37.40 33.97
C MET A 1 -40.15 36.99 32.54
N GLU A 2 -38.87 36.96 32.16
CA GLU A 2 -38.44 36.48 30.86
C GLU A 2 -37.57 35.25 31.12
N SER A 3 -38.10 34.07 30.84
CA SER A 3 -37.30 32.85 30.72
C SER A 3 -37.13 32.57 29.23
N THR A 4 -35.96 32.96 28.74
CA THR A 4 -35.44 32.66 27.42
C THR A 4 -35.30 31.13 27.30
N LEU A 5 -36.17 30.53 26.48
CA LEU A 5 -36.05 29.17 26.02
C LEU A 5 -34.82 29.08 25.11
N ALA A 6 -33.70 28.60 25.65
CA ALA A 6 -32.50 28.35 24.87
C ALA A 6 -32.79 27.23 23.86
N GLN A 7 -32.95 27.65 22.61
CA GLN A 7 -32.98 26.83 21.42
C GLN A 7 -31.71 25.95 21.40
N MET A 8 -31.86 24.65 21.68
CA MET A 8 -30.79 23.67 21.43
C MET A 8 -30.70 23.46 19.92
N ASP A 9 -29.60 23.93 19.34
CA ASP A 9 -29.23 23.75 17.94
C ASP A 9 -28.88 22.27 17.69
N PRO A 10 -29.55 21.57 16.76
CA PRO A 10 -29.26 20.16 16.45
C PRO A 10 -27.95 19.97 15.66
N GLY A 11 -27.17 21.03 15.42
CA GLY A 11 -26.00 21.05 14.55
C GLY A 11 -24.65 20.71 15.19
N THR A 12 -24.55 20.51 16.50
CA THR A 12 -23.27 20.20 17.17
C THR A 12 -23.39 18.91 17.97
N MET A 13 -23.36 17.78 17.28
CA MET A 13 -22.76 16.59 17.88
C MET A 13 -21.28 16.94 18.01
N PRO A 14 -20.72 17.13 19.22
CA PRO A 14 -19.27 17.11 19.33
C PRO A 14 -18.84 15.76 18.76
N ASP A 15 -17.83 15.76 17.88
CA ASP A 15 -17.02 14.56 17.69
C ASP A 15 -16.44 14.26 19.08
N GLU A 16 -17.21 13.55 19.90
CA GLU A 16 -16.65 12.74 20.96
C GLU A 16 -15.79 11.75 20.19
N GLU A 17 -14.52 12.12 20.07
CA GLU A 17 -13.43 11.21 19.80
C GLU A 17 -13.50 10.18 20.91
N THR A 18 -14.38 9.20 20.74
CA THR A 18 -14.54 8.09 21.65
C THR A 18 -13.15 7.49 21.69
N ASP A 19 -12.49 7.63 22.83
CA ASP A 19 -11.29 6.90 23.17
C ASP A 19 -11.72 5.43 23.25
N VAL A 20 -11.89 4.82 22.07
CA VAL A 20 -12.07 3.39 21.94
C VAL A 20 -10.72 2.86 22.35
N THR A 21 -10.62 2.41 23.60
CA THR A 21 -9.49 1.64 24.08
C THR A 21 -9.27 0.55 23.04
N ARG A 22 -8.19 0.66 22.26
CA ARG A 22 -7.87 -0.30 21.20
C ARG A 22 -7.30 -1.56 21.85
N SER A 23 -8.12 -2.27 22.62
CA SER A 23 -7.76 -3.53 23.23
C SER A 23 -8.23 -4.71 22.37
N ASP A 24 -7.53 -5.84 22.43
CA ASP A 24 -7.90 -7.05 21.68
C ASP A 24 -9.29 -7.57 22.09
N LEU A 25 -9.69 -7.37 23.36
CA LEU A 25 -11.01 -7.75 23.87
C LEU A 25 -12.14 -6.91 23.24
N ASP A 26 -11.89 -5.64 22.97
CA ASP A 26 -12.84 -4.76 22.28
C ASP A 26 -12.98 -5.17 20.81
N PHE A 27 -11.88 -5.61 20.18
CA PHE A 27 -11.90 -6.14 18.82
C PHE A 27 -12.79 -7.37 18.71
N ASP A 28 -12.58 -8.39 19.55
CA ASP A 28 -13.36 -9.63 19.55
C ASP A 28 -14.85 -9.37 19.80
N THR A 29 -15.15 -8.43 20.70
CA THR A 29 -16.53 -8.03 21.01
C THR A 29 -17.21 -7.37 19.81
N ILE A 30 -16.52 -6.47 19.12
CA ILE A 30 -17.03 -5.82 17.90
C ILE A 30 -17.16 -6.83 16.76
N GLU A 31 -16.18 -7.71 16.58
CA GLU A 31 -16.23 -8.77 15.58
C GLU A 31 -17.47 -9.65 15.79
N ALA A 32 -17.71 -10.11 17.01
CA ALA A 32 -18.88 -10.90 17.36
C ALA A 32 -20.17 -10.19 16.96
N ALA A 33 -20.33 -8.93 17.36
CA ALA A 33 -21.52 -8.13 17.03
C ALA A 33 -21.72 -7.94 15.51
N VAL A 34 -20.64 -7.72 14.76
CA VAL A 34 -20.71 -7.58 13.29
C VAL A 34 -21.08 -8.91 12.64
N MET A 35 -20.56 -10.03 13.17
CA MET A 35 -20.81 -11.37 12.64
C MET A 35 -22.24 -11.87 12.86
N GLU A 36 -23.00 -11.32 13.82
CA GLU A 36 -24.40 -11.68 14.07
C GLU A 36 -25.31 -11.41 12.87
N THR A 37 -25.09 -10.30 12.17
CA THR A 37 -25.99 -9.87 11.08
C THR A 37 -25.50 -10.33 9.71
N ALA A 38 -26.44 -10.64 8.79
CA ALA A 38 -26.11 -10.97 7.41
C ALA A 38 -25.36 -9.83 6.69
N ARG A 39 -25.69 -8.57 7.04
CA ARG A 39 -25.06 -7.37 6.48
C ARG A 39 -23.63 -7.19 6.98
N GLY A 40 -23.37 -7.44 8.26
CA GLY A 40 -22.03 -7.36 8.83
C GLY A 40 -21.08 -8.42 8.26
N ARG A 41 -21.53 -9.68 8.12
CA ARG A 41 -20.75 -10.72 7.42
C ARG A 41 -20.43 -10.37 5.97
N TRP A 42 -21.39 -9.81 5.23
CA TRP A 42 -21.15 -9.32 3.87
C TRP A 42 -20.14 -8.17 3.85
N PHE A 43 -20.26 -7.21 4.77
CA PHE A 43 -19.34 -6.08 4.90
C PHE A 43 -17.91 -6.56 5.16
N LEU A 44 -17.68 -7.46 6.12
CA LEU A 44 -16.35 -7.99 6.42
C LEU A 44 -15.75 -8.73 5.21
N LYS A 45 -16.55 -9.54 4.52
CA LYS A 45 -16.12 -10.24 3.30
C LYS A 45 -15.71 -9.25 2.19
N GLU A 46 -16.51 -8.22 1.99
CA GLU A 46 -16.26 -7.20 0.96
C GLU A 46 -15.08 -6.29 1.35
N TYR A 47 -14.97 -5.91 2.63
CA TYR A 47 -13.85 -5.16 3.17
C TYR A 47 -12.54 -5.92 2.99
N ALA A 48 -12.48 -7.19 3.40
CA ALA A 48 -11.31 -8.04 3.19
C ALA A 48 -10.96 -8.24 1.71
N ARG A 49 -11.95 -8.22 0.81
CA ARG A 49 -11.72 -8.25 -0.65
C ARG A 49 -11.10 -6.95 -1.14
N ARG A 50 -11.62 -5.80 -0.72
CA ARG A 50 -11.10 -4.47 -1.12
C ARG A 50 -9.72 -4.20 -0.54
N ASN A 51 -9.49 -4.56 0.72
CA ASN A 51 -8.21 -4.38 1.40
C ASN A 51 -7.10 -5.17 0.71
N ARG A 52 -7.35 -6.43 0.32
CA ARG A 52 -6.39 -7.23 -0.49
C ARG A 52 -6.06 -6.60 -1.83
N ASN A 53 -7.01 -5.89 -2.43
CA ASN A 53 -6.82 -5.24 -3.72
C ASN A 53 -6.19 -3.84 -3.59
N ALA A 54 -6.26 -3.20 -2.42
CA ALA A 54 -5.74 -1.85 -2.21
C ALA A 54 -4.21 -1.79 -2.32
N ASP A 55 -3.49 -2.72 -1.68
CA ASP A 55 -2.02 -2.76 -1.76
C ASP A 55 -1.54 -3.06 -3.18
N THR A 56 -2.24 -3.96 -3.87
CA THR A 56 -1.95 -4.27 -5.28
C THR A 56 -2.23 -3.06 -6.18
N GLN A 57 -3.33 -2.35 -5.92
CA GLN A 57 -3.71 -1.15 -6.65
C GLN A 57 -2.70 -0.02 -6.44
N ALA A 58 -2.19 0.17 -5.22
CA ALA A 58 -1.14 1.15 -4.93
C ALA A 58 0.15 0.87 -5.71
N VAL A 59 0.55 -0.40 -5.82
CA VAL A 59 1.69 -0.81 -6.67
C VAL A 59 1.41 -0.54 -8.15
N LEU A 60 0.22 -0.90 -8.65
CA LEU A 60 -0.16 -0.69 -10.04
C LEU A 60 -0.21 0.80 -10.39
N GLU A 61 -0.71 1.65 -9.50
CA GLU A 61 -0.72 3.09 -9.68
C GLU A 61 0.69 3.68 -9.67
N ALA A 62 1.57 3.21 -8.79
CA ALA A 62 2.98 3.61 -8.81
C ALA A 62 3.66 3.20 -10.13
N LEU A 63 3.42 1.97 -10.60
CA LEU A 63 3.96 1.48 -11.87
C LEU A 63 3.41 2.25 -13.08
N GLU A 64 2.12 2.61 -13.09
CA GLU A 64 1.54 3.40 -14.19
C GLU A 64 2.17 4.80 -14.26
N ARG A 65 2.42 5.45 -13.11
CA ARG A 65 3.16 6.73 -13.06
C ARG A 65 4.60 6.61 -13.58
N LEU A 66 5.21 5.43 -13.41
CA LEU A 66 6.57 5.17 -13.87
C LEU A 66 6.63 4.91 -15.39
N LYS A 67 5.56 4.33 -15.96
CA LYS A 67 5.46 3.96 -17.38
C LYS A 67 5.47 5.16 -18.33
N ASP A 68 5.02 6.33 -17.87
CA ASP A 68 5.05 7.57 -18.66
C ASP A 68 6.45 8.19 -18.75
N LYS A 69 7.47 7.58 -18.11
CA LYS A 69 8.87 8.04 -18.16
C LYS A 69 9.77 7.02 -18.87
N PRO A 70 10.81 7.46 -19.59
CA PRO A 70 11.79 6.54 -20.18
C PRO A 70 12.55 5.84 -19.05
N LEU A 71 12.26 4.55 -18.86
CA LEU A 71 12.91 3.71 -17.87
C LEU A 71 14.27 3.26 -18.35
N ASP A 72 15.31 3.51 -17.55
CA ASP A 72 16.64 2.95 -17.80
C ASP A 72 16.84 1.61 -17.07
N ALA A 73 17.94 0.92 -17.41
CA ALA A 73 18.28 -0.36 -16.78
C ALA A 73 18.56 -0.22 -15.26
N GLY A 74 18.95 0.96 -14.80
CA GLY A 74 19.21 1.28 -13.39
C GLY A 74 17.94 1.37 -12.55
N THR A 75 16.82 1.82 -13.13
CA THR A 75 15.50 1.84 -12.48
C THR A 75 14.80 0.47 -12.52
N VAL A 76 14.92 -0.25 -13.64
CA VAL A 76 14.20 -1.53 -13.84
C VAL A 76 14.80 -2.67 -13.01
N ALA A 77 16.13 -2.72 -12.86
CA ALA A 77 16.78 -3.82 -12.15
C ALA A 77 16.39 -3.93 -10.65
N PRO A 78 16.36 -2.84 -9.86
CA PRO A 78 15.89 -2.87 -8.48
C PRO A 78 14.43 -3.32 -8.37
N LEU A 79 13.53 -2.75 -9.18
CA LEU A 79 12.10 -3.10 -9.19
C LEU A 79 11.87 -4.58 -9.46
N LYS A 80 12.61 -5.14 -10.42
CA LYS A 80 12.58 -6.57 -10.71
C LYS A 80 13.05 -7.40 -9.52
N ALA A 81 14.14 -7.00 -8.85
CA ALA A 81 14.64 -7.69 -7.66
C ALA A 81 13.61 -7.68 -6.51
N TYR A 82 12.93 -6.55 -6.26
CA TYR A 82 11.85 -6.48 -5.27
C TYR A 82 10.73 -7.48 -5.58
N LEU A 83 10.30 -7.56 -6.84
CA LEU A 83 9.26 -8.50 -7.27
C LEU A 83 9.69 -9.96 -7.14
N GLU A 84 10.94 -10.28 -7.48
CA GLU A 84 11.50 -11.63 -7.36
C GLU A 84 11.56 -12.09 -5.91
N ASP A 85 11.99 -11.23 -5.00
CA ASP A 85 12.04 -11.51 -3.56
C ASP A 85 10.64 -11.73 -2.97
N MET A 86 9.68 -10.86 -3.31
CA MET A 86 8.29 -11.02 -2.90
C MET A 86 7.70 -12.33 -3.42
N ALA A 87 7.93 -12.66 -4.70
CA ALA A 87 7.45 -13.91 -5.28
C ALA A 87 8.10 -15.14 -4.61
N ALA A 88 9.37 -15.06 -4.22
CA ALA A 88 10.05 -16.13 -3.48
C ALA A 88 9.44 -16.33 -2.09
N ALA A 89 9.21 -15.25 -1.34
CA ALA A 89 8.57 -15.29 -0.03
C ALA A 89 7.15 -15.88 -0.09
N ILE A 90 6.37 -15.50 -1.11
CA ILE A 90 5.03 -16.06 -1.33
C ILE A 90 5.09 -17.56 -1.63
N ARG A 91 5.99 -18.00 -2.52
CA ARG A 91 6.16 -19.44 -2.82
C ARG A 91 6.55 -20.25 -1.59
N GLN A 92 7.49 -19.74 -0.79
CA GLN A 92 7.91 -20.40 0.44
C GLN A 92 6.73 -20.55 1.41
N THR A 93 5.99 -19.47 1.65
CA THR A 93 4.84 -19.52 2.57
C THR A 93 3.72 -20.41 2.05
N MET A 94 3.46 -20.44 0.75
CA MET A 94 2.51 -21.39 0.17
C MET A 94 2.94 -22.85 0.39
N GLU A 95 4.23 -23.15 0.28
CA GLU A 95 4.74 -24.50 0.54
C GLU A 95 4.57 -24.89 2.01
N HIS A 96 4.95 -24.01 2.94
CA HIS A 96 4.76 -24.22 4.37
C HIS A 96 3.28 -24.39 4.76
N VAL A 97 2.39 -23.65 4.10
CA VAL A 97 0.94 -23.79 4.31
C VAL A 97 0.45 -25.11 3.72
N ARG A 98 0.99 -25.61 2.61
CA ARG A 98 0.58 -26.89 2.00
C ARG A 98 1.13 -28.12 2.73
N SER A 99 2.31 -28.03 3.32
CA SER A 99 3.01 -29.16 3.91
C SER A 99 2.44 -29.64 5.26
N PHE A 100 1.37 -29.03 5.78
CA PHE A 100 0.84 -29.30 7.13
C PHE A 100 -0.67 -29.66 7.16
N PRO A 101 -1.09 -30.55 8.07
CA PRO A 101 -0.46 -31.85 8.27
C PRO A 101 -0.70 -32.71 7.03
N ALA A 102 0.36 -33.26 6.44
CA ALA A 102 0.20 -34.31 5.43
C ALA A 102 -0.32 -35.64 6.02
N THR A 103 -0.36 -35.74 7.35
CA THR A 103 -0.88 -36.88 8.13
C THR A 103 -2.39 -36.76 8.31
N GLU A 104 -3.12 -37.88 8.23
CA GLU A 104 -4.57 -37.88 8.47
C GLU A 104 -4.89 -37.24 9.82
N PRO A 105 -5.84 -36.29 9.91
CA PRO A 105 -6.16 -35.57 11.14
C PRO A 105 -6.63 -36.49 12.29
N ALA A 106 -6.89 -37.77 12.01
CA ALA A 106 -7.24 -38.78 13.00
C ALA A 106 -6.07 -39.18 13.92
N ASP A 107 -4.81 -38.91 13.52
CA ASP A 107 -3.61 -39.30 14.28
C ASP A 107 -3.00 -38.17 15.12
N LEU A 108 -3.52 -36.93 15.01
CA LEU A 108 -3.01 -35.77 15.74
C LEU A 108 -3.91 -35.40 16.90
N SER A 109 -3.30 -35.03 18.03
CA SER A 109 -4.03 -34.43 19.14
C SER A 109 -4.57 -33.04 18.76
N GLU A 110 -5.63 -32.61 19.45
CA GLU A 110 -6.20 -31.27 19.29
C GLU A 110 -5.16 -30.17 19.57
N GLU A 111 -4.26 -30.40 20.52
CA GLU A 111 -3.15 -29.49 20.83
C GLU A 111 -2.15 -29.36 19.68
N GLU A 112 -1.77 -30.48 19.03
CA GLU A 112 -0.88 -30.46 17.86
C GLU A 112 -1.52 -29.77 16.66
N LEU A 113 -2.82 -29.98 16.45
CA LEU A 113 -3.57 -29.30 15.40
C LEU A 113 -3.65 -27.80 15.64
N GLN A 114 -3.92 -27.39 16.88
CA GLN A 114 -3.98 -25.99 17.29
C GLN A 114 -2.61 -25.31 17.14
N GLN A 115 -1.52 -25.94 17.61
CA GLN A 115 -0.17 -25.42 17.44
C GLN A 115 0.22 -25.29 15.96
N ALA A 116 -0.16 -26.25 15.12
CA ALA A 116 0.07 -26.18 13.68
C ALA A 116 -0.72 -25.03 13.02
N ALA A 117 -1.97 -24.80 13.44
CA ALA A 117 -2.79 -23.69 12.96
C ALA A 117 -2.18 -22.34 13.37
N GLU A 118 -1.76 -22.18 14.62
CA GLU A 118 -1.08 -20.98 15.11
C GLU A 118 0.22 -20.70 14.35
N GLN A 119 1.02 -21.73 14.10
CA GLN A 119 2.27 -21.59 13.35
C GLN A 119 2.02 -21.14 11.91
N ARG A 120 0.96 -21.66 11.25
CA ARG A 120 0.53 -21.18 9.93
C ARG A 120 0.14 -19.72 9.95
N ILE A 121 -0.74 -19.33 10.87
CA ILE A 121 -1.20 -17.95 10.99
C ILE A 121 0.00 -17.03 11.19
N ARG A 122 0.91 -17.38 12.09
CA ARG A 122 2.13 -16.59 12.35
C ARG A 122 3.02 -16.47 11.11
N GLN A 123 3.22 -17.56 10.36
CA GLN A 123 4.01 -17.53 9.13
C GLN A 123 3.35 -16.70 8.01
N MET A 124 2.03 -16.83 7.86
CA MET A 124 1.25 -16.04 6.90
C MET A 124 1.34 -14.55 7.23
N VAL A 125 1.07 -14.18 8.49
CA VAL A 125 1.18 -12.79 8.97
C VAL A 125 2.58 -12.23 8.72
N ARG A 126 3.63 -12.99 9.05
CA ARG A 126 5.01 -12.57 8.82
C ARG A 126 5.29 -12.28 7.34
N THR A 127 4.74 -13.10 6.45
CA THR A 127 4.90 -12.91 5.01
C THR A 127 4.12 -11.70 4.54
N LEU A 128 2.90 -11.49 5.02
CA LEU A 128 2.09 -10.32 4.69
C LEU A 128 2.80 -9.02 5.10
N LEU A 129 3.32 -8.93 6.32
CA LEU A 129 4.09 -7.77 6.80
C LEU A 129 5.37 -7.53 5.97
N TYR A 130 6.04 -8.61 5.57
CA TYR A 130 7.18 -8.50 4.67
C TYR A 130 6.79 -7.93 3.30
N LEU A 131 5.72 -8.45 2.70
CA LEU A 131 5.22 -7.98 1.41
C LEU A 131 4.80 -6.51 1.49
N GLU A 132 4.09 -6.11 2.54
CA GLU A 132 3.72 -4.72 2.79
C GLU A 132 4.95 -3.79 2.83
N GLY A 133 5.97 -4.15 3.62
CA GLY A 133 7.21 -3.36 3.68
C GLY A 133 7.95 -3.28 2.34
N ARG A 134 7.95 -4.36 1.55
CA ARG A 134 8.56 -4.37 0.21
C ARG A 134 7.76 -3.54 -0.79
N ILE A 135 6.43 -3.60 -0.74
CA ILE A 135 5.52 -2.78 -1.55
C ILE A 135 5.75 -1.30 -1.24
N GLN A 136 5.79 -0.93 0.03
CA GLN A 136 6.06 0.45 0.44
C GLN A 136 7.44 0.92 -0.07
N SER A 137 8.46 0.08 0.06
CA SER A 137 9.80 0.37 -0.48
C SER A 137 9.78 0.57 -2.01
N MET A 138 9.01 -0.23 -2.75
CA MET A 138 8.86 -0.07 -4.21
C MET A 138 8.15 1.22 -4.59
N VAL A 139 7.09 1.58 -3.86
CA VAL A 139 6.34 2.84 -4.06
C VAL A 139 7.25 4.03 -3.79
N ASP A 140 8.00 4.01 -2.70
CA ASP A 140 8.93 5.09 -2.34
C ASP A 140 10.09 5.20 -3.34
N PHE A 141 10.66 4.07 -3.77
CA PHE A 141 11.67 4.05 -4.82
C PHE A 141 11.14 4.68 -6.12
N THR A 142 9.94 4.28 -6.54
CA THR A 142 9.29 4.81 -7.75
C THR A 142 9.06 6.31 -7.64
N ARG A 143 8.61 6.81 -6.48
CA ARG A 143 8.44 8.24 -6.22
C ARG A 143 9.76 9.01 -6.36
N VAL A 144 10.84 8.53 -5.76
CA VAL A 144 12.16 9.16 -5.83
C VAL A 144 12.68 9.23 -7.26
N GLU A 145 12.51 8.17 -8.05
CA GLU A 145 12.95 8.16 -9.45
C GLU A 145 12.12 9.09 -10.35
N ILE A 146 10.83 9.23 -10.05
CA ILE A 146 9.97 10.23 -10.70
C ILE A 146 10.50 11.64 -10.43
N GLU A 147 10.80 11.98 -9.18
CA GLU A 147 11.34 13.30 -8.78
C GLU A 147 12.72 13.57 -9.41
N ARG A 148 13.62 12.58 -9.43
CA ARG A 148 14.94 12.68 -10.10
C ARG A 148 14.83 13.01 -11.58
N THR A 149 13.88 12.38 -12.27
CA THR A 149 13.67 12.59 -13.70
C THR A 149 13.13 14.00 -13.99
N GLU A 150 12.29 14.55 -13.10
CA GLU A 150 11.76 15.93 -13.21
C GLU A 150 12.86 16.98 -13.02
N VAL A 151 13.72 16.83 -12.01
CA VAL A 151 14.85 17.75 -11.77
C VAL A 151 15.85 17.75 -12.93
N SER A 152 16.08 16.60 -13.58
CA SER A 152 16.94 16.51 -14.77
C SER A 152 16.38 17.24 -16.00
N LEU A 153 15.05 17.32 -16.15
CA LEU A 153 14.41 18.03 -17.26
C LEU A 153 14.44 19.55 -17.07
N GLU A 154 14.36 20.04 -15.83
CA GLU A 154 14.45 21.47 -15.52
C GLU A 154 15.89 22.02 -15.59
N SER A 155 16.91 21.17 -15.43
CA SER A 155 18.32 21.56 -15.34
C SER A 155 19.11 21.47 -16.67
N GLY A 156 18.42 21.41 -17.81
CA GLY A 156 19.04 21.23 -19.13
C GLY A 156 20.00 22.37 -19.55
N PRO A 157 20.96 22.13 -20.48
CA PRO A 157 22.16 22.97 -20.69
C PRO A 157 21.91 24.34 -21.33
N PHE A 158 20.66 24.68 -21.62
CA PHE A 158 20.28 25.83 -22.44
C PHE A 158 19.65 26.94 -21.59
N ASP A 159 20.37 27.39 -20.57
CA ASP A 159 20.00 28.62 -19.86
C ASP A 159 21.21 29.55 -19.81
N GLY A 160 21.42 30.30 -20.90
CA GLY A 160 22.51 31.28 -20.90
C GLY A 160 23.05 31.81 -22.22
N GLU A 161 22.37 31.72 -23.37
CA GLU A 161 22.84 32.43 -24.57
C GLU A 161 21.84 33.51 -24.99
N LYS A 162 21.97 34.67 -24.34
CA LYS A 162 21.31 35.90 -24.77
C LYS A 162 21.69 36.14 -26.23
N ALA A 163 20.69 36.08 -27.11
CA ALA A 163 20.77 36.43 -28.51
C ALA A 163 21.47 37.78 -28.69
N ARG A 164 22.77 37.76 -29.01
CA ARG A 164 23.47 38.91 -29.56
C ARG A 164 23.07 38.98 -31.01
N HIS A 165 22.18 39.92 -31.32
CA HIS A 165 21.80 40.29 -32.67
C HIS A 165 23.06 40.47 -33.54
N LEU A 166 23.33 39.48 -34.40
CA LEU A 166 24.28 39.59 -35.49
C LEU A 166 23.63 40.48 -36.56
N HIS A 167 24.19 41.67 -36.75
CA HIS A 167 23.84 42.54 -37.88
C HIS A 167 24.12 41.83 -39.21
N PRO A 168 23.29 42.03 -40.25
CA PRO A 168 23.53 41.41 -41.55
C PRO A 168 24.74 42.07 -42.24
N HIS A 169 25.56 41.21 -42.84
CA HIS A 169 26.64 41.57 -43.76
C HIS A 169 26.14 42.49 -44.88
N SER A 170 26.81 43.63 -45.08
CA SER A 170 26.89 44.27 -46.39
C SER A 170 28.26 43.96 -47.00
N ALA A 171 28.25 43.06 -47.99
CA ALA A 171 29.31 42.94 -48.97
C ALA A 171 28.71 43.35 -50.32
N PHE A 172 29.18 44.45 -50.91
CA PHE A 172 29.24 44.74 -52.36
C PHE A 172 30.07 46.04 -52.49
N LEU A 173 31.35 45.95 -52.88
CA LEU A 173 31.88 46.17 -54.24
C LEU A 173 31.79 47.64 -54.71
N MET A 174 32.89 48.40 -54.57
CA MET A 174 33.74 48.92 -55.67
C MET A 174 34.92 49.71 -55.09
#